data_AF-A0A257YLY1-F1
#
_entry.id   AF-A0A257YLY1-F1
#
_cell.length_a   1.000
_cell.length_b   1.000
_cell.length_c   1.000
_cell.angle_alpha   90.00
_cell.angle_beta   90.00
_cell.angle_gamma   90.00
#
_symmetry.space_group_name_H-M   'P 1'
#
loop_
_entity.id
_entity.type
_entity.pdbx_description
1 polymer ?
#
loop_
_entity_poly.entity_id
_entity_poly.type
_entity_poly.pdbx_seq_one_letter_code
_entity_poly.pdbx_strand_id
1 'polypeptide(L)'
;MAHKFVDLSPDDKPIFLFTHDDKKVRQVLWGDFLALDPALSPDPAWTFVLWGLSGGNPTRLKIETRFTTDTRPLEIIFVDVGQGDGCVLITPERDGSERIMVIDAGKTYHMAEFLEQRFRIKQNAQNLEFHAAIVTHPDEDHYGGFGQIFGETRARFKHLYHSGLVERAVPGQFEKLGGKTKQAGDEVFYLRDLAVSDADTRARFQGPPGDFVYPAMMAAALARDAVGSYAMVSTAHGEAKDGKRWLPGFAPGPNKPYAIEILGPWVESDANGDKLRVLGSYGVTKNGHSVILRLSFGQFSVLFGGDLNTPAEKFLLKQHSGIDKWPTTIVERDVFIAEARNTFRSDVMKVCHHGAADVTDEFLSAVHPAAFVISSGDEEGHVHPRPDLLGRLGRLGRGFSPVLLSTELQRSTREREDVKAAARIKALIAEHVAAPTPARQQAIDEMIDHLARPNVEVDGAIYLKTDGTRLITAFRNEVNSQKEKWFYFRYTLENGLLIPRSVGG
;
A
#
# COMPACT_ATOMS: atom_id res chain seq x y z
N MET A 1 18.82 -20.03 5.93
CA MET A 1 18.19 -21.36 5.75
C MET A 1 17.92 -21.56 4.28
N ALA A 2 18.09 -22.78 3.77
CA ALA A 2 17.62 -23.11 2.42
C ALA A 2 16.09 -22.99 2.38
N HIS A 3 15.54 -22.51 1.27
CA HIS A 3 14.12 -22.22 1.16
C HIS A 3 13.60 -22.41 -0.27
N LYS A 4 12.28 -22.52 -0.38
CA LYS A 4 11.50 -22.46 -1.62
C LYS A 4 10.28 -21.57 -1.41
N PHE A 5 9.49 -21.40 -2.46
CA PHE A 5 8.18 -20.78 -2.41
C PHE A 5 7.11 -21.76 -2.88
N VAL A 6 5.88 -21.56 -2.43
CA VAL A 6 4.71 -22.24 -3.01
C VAL A 6 4.51 -21.72 -4.43
N ASP A 7 4.34 -22.60 -5.41
CA ASP A 7 3.98 -22.25 -6.80
C ASP A 7 2.47 -22.17 -6.99
N LEU A 8 2.01 -21.58 -8.10
CA LEU A 8 0.60 -21.53 -8.44
C LEU A 8 0.12 -22.88 -8.97
N SER A 9 -1.03 -23.33 -8.50
CA SER A 9 -1.62 -24.60 -8.91
C SER A 9 -1.90 -24.64 -10.42
N PRO A 10 -1.48 -25.69 -11.15
CA PRO A 10 -1.74 -25.82 -12.58
C PRO A 10 -3.21 -26.15 -12.88
N ASP A 11 -3.92 -26.77 -11.93
CA ASP A 11 -5.32 -27.19 -12.05
C ASP A 11 -6.27 -26.37 -11.18
N ASP A 12 -5.83 -25.18 -10.74
CA ASP A 12 -6.64 -24.23 -9.95
C ASP A 12 -7.15 -24.83 -8.62
N LYS A 13 -6.52 -25.91 -8.14
CA LYS A 13 -6.86 -26.50 -6.83
C LYS A 13 -6.08 -25.83 -5.69
N PRO A 14 -6.70 -25.66 -4.50
CA PRO A 14 -6.00 -25.23 -3.30
C PRO A 14 -4.81 -26.15 -2.96
N ILE A 15 -3.70 -25.54 -2.57
CA ILE A 15 -2.46 -26.25 -2.18
C ILE A 15 -2.38 -26.32 -0.66
N PHE A 16 -1.88 -27.45 -0.15
CA PHE A 16 -1.85 -27.75 1.28
C PHE A 16 -0.48 -28.21 1.77
N LEU A 17 -0.19 -27.91 3.03
CA LEU A 17 0.83 -28.60 3.81
C LEU A 17 0.21 -29.82 4.52
N PHE A 18 0.98 -30.89 4.63
CA PHE A 18 0.61 -32.15 5.24
C PHE A 18 1.59 -32.51 6.36
N THR A 19 1.12 -33.27 7.34
CA THR A 19 2.01 -34.00 8.25
C THR A 19 2.71 -35.14 7.49
N HIS A 20 3.71 -35.77 8.11
CA HIS A 20 4.41 -36.89 7.47
C HIS A 20 3.51 -38.14 7.30
N ASP A 21 2.48 -38.30 8.14
CA ASP A 21 1.41 -39.31 8.04
C ASP A 21 0.22 -38.86 7.16
N ASP A 22 0.46 -37.96 6.19
CA ASP A 22 -0.50 -37.55 5.16
C ASP A 22 -1.78 -36.83 5.65
N LYS A 23 -1.78 -36.29 6.87
CA LYS A 23 -2.90 -35.47 7.34
C LYS A 23 -2.77 -34.05 6.83
N LYS A 24 -3.80 -33.57 6.13
CA LYS A 24 -3.93 -32.17 5.69
C LYS A 24 -3.92 -31.22 6.89
N VAL A 25 -3.00 -30.26 6.90
CA VAL A 25 -2.82 -29.30 8.00
C VAL A 25 -3.33 -27.91 7.65
N ARG A 26 -2.82 -27.31 6.57
CA ARG A 26 -3.05 -25.90 6.27
C ARG A 26 -3.02 -25.62 4.77
N GLN A 27 -3.91 -24.75 4.30
CA GLN A 27 -3.88 -24.18 2.95
C GLN A 27 -2.79 -23.10 2.87
N VAL A 28 -2.00 -23.14 1.80
CA VAL A 28 -0.95 -22.16 1.49
C VAL A 28 -1.27 -21.42 0.21
N LEU A 29 -0.75 -20.20 0.08
CA LEU A 29 -0.97 -19.32 -1.07
C LEU A 29 0.31 -19.23 -1.91
N TRP A 30 0.16 -18.95 -3.21
CA TRP A 30 1.30 -18.72 -4.11
C TRP A 30 2.28 -17.69 -3.52
N GLY A 31 3.58 -17.99 -3.56
CA GLY A 31 4.63 -17.14 -3.01
C GLY A 31 4.83 -17.23 -1.48
N ASP A 32 4.06 -18.06 -0.78
CA ASP A 32 4.33 -18.36 0.64
C ASP A 32 5.73 -18.97 0.79
N PHE A 33 6.49 -18.47 1.77
CA PHE A 33 7.85 -18.91 2.05
C PHE A 33 7.87 -20.29 2.70
N LEU A 34 8.68 -21.18 2.16
CA LEU A 34 8.86 -22.56 2.62
C LEU A 34 10.31 -22.76 3.09
N ALA A 35 10.54 -22.74 4.41
CA ALA A 35 11.84 -23.09 4.96
C ALA A 35 12.05 -24.61 4.83
N LEU A 36 13.11 -25.05 4.15
CA LEU A 36 13.39 -26.48 3.97
C LEU A 36 13.87 -27.10 5.28
N ASP A 37 13.44 -28.34 5.57
CA ASP A 37 13.97 -29.11 6.69
C ASP A 37 15.39 -29.59 6.35
N PRO A 38 16.45 -29.10 7.03
CA PRO A 38 17.82 -29.50 6.71
C PRO A 38 18.12 -30.97 7.07
N ALA A 39 17.27 -31.61 7.88
CA ALA A 39 17.44 -33.01 8.25
C ALA A 39 16.91 -33.99 7.18
N LEU A 40 16.18 -33.49 6.17
CA LEU A 40 15.51 -34.33 5.19
C LEU A 40 15.81 -33.85 3.77
N SER A 41 16.16 -34.80 2.89
CA SER A 41 16.29 -34.51 1.47
C SER A 41 14.91 -34.52 0.81
N PRO A 42 14.59 -33.55 -0.06
CA PRO A 42 13.38 -33.62 -0.87
C PRO A 42 13.45 -34.84 -1.81
N ASP A 43 12.30 -35.45 -2.05
CA ASP A 43 12.14 -36.50 -3.05
C ASP A 43 11.27 -35.99 -4.23
N PRO A 44 11.16 -36.75 -5.34
CA PRO A 44 10.39 -36.31 -6.50
C PRO A 44 8.91 -36.03 -6.20
N ALA A 45 8.34 -36.63 -5.17
CA ALA A 45 6.95 -36.44 -4.76
C ALA A 45 6.80 -35.36 -3.67
N TRP A 46 7.71 -35.30 -2.69
CA TRP A 46 7.56 -34.47 -1.49
C TRP A 46 8.78 -33.58 -1.18
N THR A 47 8.48 -32.33 -0.87
CA THR A 47 9.41 -31.38 -0.24
C THR A 47 9.08 -31.27 1.24
N PHE A 48 10.09 -31.40 2.11
CA PHE A 48 9.95 -31.33 3.56
C PHE A 48 10.31 -29.94 4.08
N VAL A 49 9.45 -29.38 4.93
CA VAL A 49 9.52 -27.99 5.36
C VAL A 49 9.36 -27.83 6.87
N LEU A 50 10.00 -26.80 7.42
CA LEU A 50 9.83 -26.33 8.78
C LEU A 50 8.83 -25.17 8.78
N TRP A 51 7.72 -25.35 9.50
CA TRP A 51 6.69 -24.34 9.64
C TRP A 51 6.63 -23.78 11.06
N GLY A 52 6.30 -22.50 11.21
CA GLY A 52 6.17 -21.89 12.54
C GLY A 52 7.50 -21.71 13.29
N LEU A 53 8.57 -21.35 12.57
CA LEU A 53 9.94 -21.18 13.08
C LEU A 53 10.10 -20.29 14.33
N SER A 54 9.10 -19.48 14.69
CA SER A 54 9.14 -18.52 15.79
C SER A 54 9.00 -19.13 17.19
N GLY A 55 8.47 -20.36 17.32
CA GLY A 55 8.17 -20.97 18.63
C GLY A 55 9.30 -21.79 19.26
N GLY A 56 10.52 -21.76 18.71
CA GLY A 56 11.64 -22.63 19.12
C GLY A 56 11.47 -24.11 18.72
N ASN A 57 10.25 -24.56 18.45
CA ASN A 57 9.89 -25.90 17.99
C ASN A 57 9.08 -25.81 16.68
N PRO A 58 9.73 -25.70 15.51
CA PRO A 58 9.01 -25.70 14.24
C PRO A 58 8.31 -27.04 13.99
N THR A 59 7.12 -26.98 13.41
CA THR A 59 6.40 -28.16 12.94
C THR A 59 7.03 -28.66 11.65
N ARG A 60 7.39 -29.94 11.60
CA ARG A 60 7.82 -30.61 10.36
C ARG A 60 6.61 -31.00 9.53
N LEU A 61 6.54 -30.48 8.32
CA LEU A 61 5.46 -30.70 7.37
C LEU A 61 6.04 -31.07 6.01
N LYS A 62 5.18 -31.53 5.09
CA LYS A 62 5.52 -31.80 3.70
C LYS A 62 4.53 -31.17 2.73
N ILE A 63 5.00 -30.87 1.53
CA ILE A 63 4.22 -30.35 0.41
C ILE A 63 4.62 -31.12 -0.86
N GLU A 64 3.68 -31.35 -1.78
CA GLU A 64 4.02 -32.01 -3.03
C GLU A 64 5.06 -31.17 -3.80
N THR A 65 6.17 -31.79 -4.22
CA THR A 65 7.31 -31.08 -4.83
C THR A 65 6.91 -30.28 -6.06
N ARG A 66 5.93 -30.75 -6.84
CA ARG A 66 5.38 -30.03 -8.01
C ARG A 66 4.70 -28.70 -7.68
N PHE A 67 4.36 -28.44 -6.42
CA PHE A 67 3.78 -27.17 -5.95
C PHE A 67 4.82 -26.27 -5.29
N THR A 68 6.10 -26.56 -5.50
CA THR A 68 7.21 -25.72 -5.03
C THR A 68 7.93 -25.11 -6.21
N THR A 69 8.41 -23.89 -6.02
CA THR A 69 9.22 -23.17 -7.00
C THR A 69 10.35 -22.44 -6.28
N ASP A 70 11.42 -22.17 -7.02
CA ASP A 70 12.53 -21.33 -6.55
C ASP A 70 12.27 -19.85 -6.90
N THR A 71 11.14 -19.54 -7.53
CA THR A 71 10.78 -18.17 -7.96
C THR A 71 9.74 -17.54 -7.04
N ARG A 72 10.07 -16.38 -6.49
CA ARG A 72 9.11 -15.55 -5.75
C ARG A 72 8.28 -14.71 -6.73
N PRO A 73 6.95 -14.63 -6.59
CA PRO A 73 6.17 -13.63 -7.31
C PRO A 73 6.43 -12.25 -6.70
N LEU A 74 6.31 -11.20 -7.53
CA LEU A 74 6.12 -9.84 -7.02
C LEU A 74 4.83 -9.84 -6.21
N GLU A 75 4.87 -9.27 -5.01
CA GLU A 75 3.77 -9.29 -4.05
C GLU A 75 3.42 -7.85 -3.66
N ILE A 76 2.16 -7.48 -3.81
CA ILE A 76 1.57 -6.24 -3.32
C ILE A 76 0.50 -6.63 -2.31
N ILE A 77 0.59 -6.07 -1.10
CA ILE A 77 -0.35 -6.35 -0.03
C ILE A 77 -1.00 -5.03 0.36
N PHE A 78 -2.27 -4.86 0.02
CA PHE A 78 -3.07 -3.73 0.50
C PHE A 78 -3.64 -4.11 1.86
N VAL A 79 -3.34 -3.29 2.86
CA VAL A 79 -3.63 -3.57 4.26
C VAL A 79 -4.79 -2.68 4.69
N ASP A 80 -5.74 -3.25 5.42
CA ASP A 80 -6.76 -2.52 6.15
C ASP A 80 -6.09 -1.74 7.29
N VAL A 81 -5.93 -0.45 7.07
CA VAL A 81 -5.33 0.48 8.02
C VAL A 81 -6.39 1.35 8.71
N GLY A 82 -7.66 0.91 8.67
CA GLY A 82 -8.81 1.76 8.96
C GLY A 82 -9.07 2.71 7.80
N GLN A 83 -9.52 3.94 8.11
CA GLN A 83 -9.54 4.99 7.10
C GLN A 83 -8.11 5.32 6.66
N GLY A 84 -7.86 5.21 5.36
CA GLY A 84 -6.56 5.52 4.78
C GLY A 84 -6.11 4.52 3.73
N ASP A 85 -4.92 4.81 3.19
CA ASP A 85 -4.20 3.92 2.30
C ASP A 85 -2.99 3.34 3.01
N GLY A 86 -2.74 2.06 2.75
CA GLY A 86 -1.54 1.38 3.22
C GLY A 86 -1.28 0.15 2.40
N CYS A 87 -0.10 0.06 1.79
CA CYS A 87 0.30 -1.16 1.11
C CYS A 87 1.79 -1.45 1.19
N VAL A 88 2.11 -2.74 1.08
CA VAL A 88 3.49 -3.24 1.07
C VAL A 88 3.77 -3.86 -0.30
N LEU A 89 4.82 -3.40 -0.96
CA LEU A 89 5.32 -3.93 -2.23
C LEU A 89 6.63 -4.69 -1.99
N ILE A 90 6.71 -5.93 -2.44
CA ILE A 90 7.90 -6.79 -2.37
C ILE A 90 8.28 -7.21 -3.78
N THR A 91 9.49 -6.85 -4.20
CA THR A 91 10.01 -7.19 -5.52
C THR A 91 10.42 -8.69 -5.61
N PRO A 92 10.49 -9.27 -6.83
CA PRO A 92 10.57 -10.73 -7.04
C PRO A 92 11.99 -11.31 -6.99
N GLU A 93 12.98 -10.59 -6.45
CA GLU A 93 14.34 -11.11 -6.30
C GLU A 93 14.38 -12.37 -5.40
N ARG A 94 15.45 -13.16 -5.53
CA ARG A 94 15.54 -14.55 -5.05
C ARG A 94 16.64 -14.78 -4.02
N ASP A 95 17.57 -13.85 -3.90
CA ASP A 95 18.83 -14.01 -3.19
C ASP A 95 18.89 -13.21 -1.88
N GLY A 96 17.73 -12.75 -1.38
CA GLY A 96 17.67 -11.85 -0.23
C GLY A 96 17.85 -10.38 -0.59
N SER A 97 18.04 -10.04 -1.88
CA SER A 97 18.11 -8.65 -2.34
C SER A 97 16.75 -8.03 -2.66
N GLU A 98 15.64 -8.70 -2.30
CA GLU A 98 14.32 -8.14 -2.48
C GLU A 98 14.20 -6.76 -1.82
N ARG A 99 13.53 -5.87 -2.54
CA ARG A 99 13.24 -4.52 -2.09
C ARG A 99 11.82 -4.51 -1.57
N ILE A 100 11.70 -4.26 -0.27
CA ILE A 100 10.42 -4.11 0.40
C ILE A 100 10.13 -2.63 0.54
N MET A 101 8.98 -2.18 0.06
CA MET A 101 8.52 -0.80 0.14
C MET A 101 7.18 -0.73 0.85
N VAL A 102 7.01 0.31 1.66
CA VAL A 102 5.72 0.64 2.29
C VAL A 102 5.22 1.92 1.63
N ILE A 103 4.08 1.85 0.96
CA ILE A 103 3.43 2.97 0.28
C ILE A 103 2.19 3.32 1.10
N ASP A 104 2.28 4.46 1.78
CA ASP A 104 1.38 4.91 2.82
C ASP A 104 1.24 3.89 3.97
N ALA A 105 0.79 4.36 5.13
CA ALA A 105 0.77 3.59 6.38
C ALA A 105 -0.54 3.77 7.17
N GLY A 106 -1.57 4.38 6.57
CA GLY A 106 -2.79 4.73 7.27
C GLY A 106 -2.57 5.80 8.35
N LYS A 107 -3.61 6.00 9.16
CA LYS A 107 -3.59 6.95 10.29
C LYS A 107 -2.95 6.42 11.55
N THR A 108 -3.14 5.13 11.85
CA THR A 108 -2.90 4.57 13.18
C THR A 108 -1.93 3.36 13.16
N TYR A 109 -2.03 2.48 14.15
CA TYR A 109 -1.07 1.43 14.44
C TYR A 109 -1.13 0.21 13.52
N HIS A 110 -2.18 0.07 12.70
CA HIS A 110 -2.47 -1.14 11.93
C HIS A 110 -1.31 -1.54 11.00
N MET A 111 -0.69 -0.57 10.30
CA MET A 111 0.46 -0.87 9.44
C MET A 111 1.66 -1.36 10.26
N ALA A 112 1.94 -0.74 11.41
CA ALA A 112 3.04 -1.17 12.27
C ALA A 112 2.83 -2.61 12.79
N GLU A 113 1.61 -2.95 13.19
CA GLU A 113 1.25 -4.31 13.59
C GLU A 113 1.36 -5.31 12.43
N PHE A 114 0.86 -4.95 11.25
CA PHE A 114 1.00 -5.78 10.06
C PHE A 114 2.47 -6.06 9.74
N LEU A 115 3.33 -5.03 9.75
CA LEU A 115 4.76 -5.19 9.48
C LEU A 115 5.45 -6.04 10.55
N GLU A 116 5.10 -5.89 11.83
CA GLU A 116 5.61 -6.73 12.90
C GLU A 116 5.17 -8.19 12.72
N GLN A 117 3.91 -8.46 12.41
CA GLN A 117 3.42 -9.82 12.20
C GLN A 117 4.05 -10.47 10.95
N ARG A 118 4.18 -9.71 9.85
CA ARG A 118 4.65 -10.21 8.56
C ARG A 118 6.16 -10.42 8.52
N PHE A 119 6.92 -9.51 9.13
CA PHE A 119 8.38 -9.46 9.02
C PHE A 119 9.13 -9.63 10.34
N ARG A 120 8.41 -9.69 11.48
CA ARG A 120 8.96 -9.98 12.82
C ARG A 120 10.06 -9.01 13.22
N ILE A 121 9.80 -7.72 13.03
CA ILE A 121 10.78 -6.64 13.21
C ILE A 121 11.44 -6.70 14.60
N LYS A 122 10.70 -7.00 15.68
CA LYS A 122 11.26 -7.13 17.03
C LYS A 122 12.22 -8.31 17.20
N GLN A 123 11.95 -9.43 16.52
CA GLN A 123 12.66 -10.70 16.66
C GLN A 123 13.78 -10.87 15.62
N ASN A 124 13.82 -10.01 14.61
CA ASN A 124 14.80 -10.09 13.54
C ASN A 124 16.16 -9.56 14.03
N ALA A 125 17.10 -10.47 14.24
CA ALA A 125 18.44 -10.16 14.72
C ALA A 125 19.33 -9.41 13.71
N GLN A 126 18.90 -9.28 12.43
CA GLN A 126 19.71 -8.68 11.37
C GLN A 126 19.34 -7.23 11.02
N ASN A 127 18.49 -6.55 11.82
CA ASN A 127 17.94 -5.22 11.51
C ASN A 127 17.31 -5.18 10.12
N LEU A 128 16.02 -5.50 10.05
CA LEU A 128 15.27 -5.45 8.80
C LEU A 128 15.26 -4.01 8.25
N GLU A 129 15.94 -3.83 7.12
CA GLU A 129 16.00 -2.56 6.40
C GLU A 129 15.14 -2.62 5.14
N PHE A 130 14.03 -1.89 5.16
CA PHE A 130 13.14 -1.69 4.02
C PHE A 130 13.82 -0.80 2.98
N HIS A 131 13.49 -1.00 1.71
CA HIS A 131 14.03 -0.19 0.63
C HIS A 131 13.49 1.24 0.66
N ALA A 132 12.17 1.42 0.78
CA ALA A 132 11.59 2.76 0.84
C ALA A 132 10.28 2.83 1.63
N ALA A 133 10.10 3.93 2.35
CA ALA A 133 8.79 4.44 2.73
C ALA A 133 8.36 5.44 1.66
N ILE A 134 7.11 5.40 1.21
CA ILE A 134 6.56 6.37 0.27
C ILE A 134 5.35 7.00 0.95
N VAL A 135 5.43 8.30 1.20
CA VAL A 135 4.31 9.12 1.69
C VAL A 135 3.75 9.84 0.46
N THR A 136 2.63 9.38 -0.06
CA THR A 136 2.10 9.89 -1.33
C THR A 136 1.75 11.37 -1.24
N HIS A 137 1.19 11.81 -0.12
CA HIS A 137 0.92 13.21 0.19
C HIS A 137 0.74 13.40 1.72
N PRO A 138 0.78 14.63 2.25
CA PRO A 138 0.76 14.84 3.70
C PRO A 138 -0.66 14.86 4.27
N ASP A 139 -1.46 13.82 4.00
CA ASP A 139 -2.70 13.57 4.74
C ASP A 139 -2.52 12.49 5.81
N GLU A 140 -3.12 12.71 6.98
CA GLU A 140 -2.81 11.93 8.19
C GLU A 140 -3.21 10.46 8.03
N ASP A 141 -4.27 10.18 7.29
CA ASP A 141 -4.72 8.86 6.86
C ASP A 141 -3.82 8.18 5.81
N HIS A 142 -2.74 8.84 5.36
CA HIS A 142 -1.68 8.23 4.54
C HIS A 142 -0.38 8.09 5.31
N TYR A 143 0.00 9.06 6.14
CA TYR A 143 1.31 9.06 6.79
C TYR A 143 1.30 8.72 8.28
N GLY A 144 0.16 8.85 8.98
CA GLY A 144 0.10 8.82 10.44
C GLY A 144 0.73 7.57 11.06
N GLY A 145 0.50 6.40 10.48
CA GLY A 145 1.06 5.13 10.93
C GLY A 145 2.59 5.07 10.86
N PHE A 146 3.24 5.88 10.01
CA PHE A 146 4.70 6.00 10.01
C PHE A 146 5.24 6.62 11.30
N GLY A 147 4.45 7.42 12.03
CA GLY A 147 4.84 7.96 13.33
C GLY A 147 5.23 6.85 14.31
N GLN A 148 4.40 5.80 14.40
CA GLN A 148 4.71 4.63 15.21
C GLN A 148 5.84 3.80 14.60
N ILE A 149 5.82 3.57 13.29
CA ILE A 149 6.85 2.77 12.60
C ILE A 149 8.25 3.36 12.88
N PHE A 150 8.42 4.66 12.68
CA PHE A 150 9.69 5.33 12.90
C PHE A 150 10.01 5.51 14.38
N GLY A 151 9.00 5.87 15.20
CA GLY A 151 9.16 6.23 16.61
C GLY A 151 9.35 5.06 17.57
N GLU A 152 8.69 3.93 17.32
CA GLU A 152 8.53 2.84 18.31
C GLU A 152 9.05 1.48 17.83
N THR A 153 9.17 1.26 16.52
CA THR A 153 9.64 -0.01 15.97
C THR A 153 11.15 0.00 15.70
N ARG A 154 11.70 -1.17 15.32
CA ARG A 154 13.09 -1.31 14.84
C ARG A 154 13.19 -1.27 13.30
N ALA A 155 12.10 -0.93 12.60
CA ALA A 155 12.13 -0.82 11.15
C ALA A 155 13.05 0.32 10.73
N ARG A 156 13.92 0.07 9.75
CA ARG A 156 14.70 1.11 9.09
C ARG A 156 14.36 1.14 7.60
N PHE A 157 14.51 2.31 6.99
CA PHE A 157 14.25 2.52 5.57
C PHE A 157 15.48 3.15 4.92
N LYS A 158 15.88 2.66 3.74
CA LYS A 158 16.96 3.32 2.98
C LYS A 158 16.52 4.70 2.51
N HIS A 159 15.28 4.81 2.06
CA HIS A 159 14.72 6.03 1.48
C HIS A 159 13.33 6.35 2.06
N LEU A 160 13.00 7.63 2.17
CA LEU A 160 11.64 8.13 2.25
C LEU A 160 11.37 9.02 1.05
N TYR A 161 10.43 8.61 0.21
CA TYR A 161 9.97 9.38 -0.94
C TYR A 161 8.65 10.08 -0.65
N HIS A 162 8.51 11.31 -1.11
CA HIS A 162 7.28 12.10 -0.93
C HIS A 162 7.00 13.00 -2.14
N SER A 163 5.83 13.65 -2.18
CA SER A 163 5.40 14.52 -3.28
C SER A 163 6.08 15.89 -3.34
N GLY A 164 7.07 16.14 -2.49
CA GLY A 164 7.63 17.49 -2.27
C GLY A 164 6.78 18.40 -1.38
N LEU A 165 5.51 18.06 -1.17
CA LEU A 165 4.64 18.70 -0.18
C LEU A 165 4.86 18.05 1.19
N VAL A 166 5.33 18.86 2.14
CA VAL A 166 5.55 18.46 3.54
C VAL A 166 4.87 19.48 4.45
N GLU A 167 4.14 19.01 5.47
CA GLU A 167 3.46 19.89 6.42
C GLU A 167 4.47 20.44 7.44
N ARG A 168 4.45 21.77 7.62
CA ARG A 168 5.29 22.51 8.57
C ARG A 168 4.57 22.73 9.90
N ALA A 169 5.35 22.93 10.96
CA ALA A 169 4.85 23.26 12.30
C ALA A 169 4.39 24.73 12.42
N VAL A 170 3.42 25.12 11.58
CA VAL A 170 2.84 26.47 11.56
C VAL A 170 1.31 26.40 11.47
N PRO A 171 0.59 27.34 12.09
CA PRO A 171 -0.85 27.43 11.91
C PRO A 171 -1.19 27.85 10.48
N GLY A 172 -2.44 27.61 10.08
CA GLY A 172 -2.92 27.91 8.73
C GLY A 172 -3.14 26.66 7.89
N GLN A 173 -3.58 26.87 6.66
CA GLN A 173 -3.82 25.80 5.70
C GLN A 173 -2.63 25.74 4.74
N PHE A 174 -2.62 26.61 3.71
CA PHE A 174 -1.54 26.62 2.73
C PHE A 174 -0.18 26.98 3.33
N GLU A 175 -0.14 27.70 4.46
CA GLU A 175 1.07 28.02 5.22
C GLU A 175 1.82 26.74 5.63
N LYS A 176 1.09 25.67 6.01
CA LYS A 176 1.69 24.36 6.32
C LYS A 176 2.44 23.79 5.11
N LEU A 177 1.94 24.03 3.90
CA LEU A 177 2.55 23.60 2.64
C LEU A 177 3.55 24.62 2.07
N GLY A 178 3.88 25.67 2.82
CA GLY A 178 4.91 26.64 2.44
C GLY A 178 4.36 27.90 1.81
N GLY A 179 3.05 28.11 1.94
CA GLY A 179 2.33 29.22 1.34
C GLY A 179 2.08 29.01 -0.14
N LYS A 180 1.25 29.89 -0.70
CA LYS A 180 0.97 29.93 -2.14
C LYS A 180 1.28 31.32 -2.68
N THR A 181 1.84 31.35 -3.88
CA THR A 181 2.22 32.58 -4.58
C THR A 181 1.62 32.59 -5.98
N LYS A 182 1.38 33.76 -6.56
CA LYS A 182 1.04 33.91 -7.98
C LYS A 182 1.85 35.03 -8.57
N GLN A 183 2.25 34.92 -9.84
CA GLN A 183 2.85 36.06 -10.52
C GLN A 183 1.77 37.06 -10.92
N ALA A 184 2.16 38.31 -11.12
CA ALA A 184 1.23 39.33 -11.58
C ALA A 184 0.74 38.98 -13.00
N GLY A 185 -0.57 38.82 -13.18
CA GLY A 185 -1.18 38.40 -14.45
C GLY A 185 -1.51 36.91 -14.53
N ASP A 186 -0.98 36.08 -13.63
CA ASP A 186 -1.38 34.67 -13.55
C ASP A 186 -2.76 34.54 -12.89
N GLU A 187 -3.60 33.69 -13.47
CA GLU A 187 -4.87 33.27 -12.87
C GLU A 187 -4.67 32.22 -11.77
N VAL A 188 -3.47 31.63 -11.70
CA VAL A 188 -3.20 30.41 -10.96
C VAL A 188 -2.14 30.64 -9.89
N PHE A 189 -2.43 30.13 -8.69
CA PHE A 189 -1.48 30.11 -7.59
C PHE A 189 -0.61 28.86 -7.65
N TYR A 190 0.58 28.95 -7.07
CA TYR A 190 1.57 27.88 -7.00
C TYR A 190 2.17 27.75 -5.61
N LEU A 191 2.46 26.51 -5.23
CA LEU A 191 3.30 26.12 -4.10
C LEU A 191 4.74 26.02 -4.62
N ARG A 192 5.66 26.76 -4.00
CA ARG A 192 7.06 26.85 -4.44
C ARG A 192 8.06 26.38 -3.42
N ASP A 193 7.72 26.45 -2.14
CA ASP A 193 8.59 26.00 -1.06
C ASP A 193 8.48 24.47 -0.93
N LEU A 194 8.96 23.76 -1.96
CA LEU A 194 8.97 22.31 -2.03
C LEU A 194 10.17 21.76 -1.25
N ALA A 195 10.01 20.58 -0.66
CA ALA A 195 11.13 19.83 -0.09
C ALA A 195 11.64 18.84 -1.15
N VAL A 196 12.72 19.19 -1.84
CA VAL A 196 13.16 18.44 -3.03
C VAL A 196 14.22 17.40 -2.69
N SER A 197 15.24 17.81 -1.92
CA SER A 197 16.40 16.98 -1.58
C SER A 197 16.44 16.56 -0.11
N ASP A 198 17.32 15.62 0.21
CA ASP A 198 17.60 15.18 1.59
C ASP A 198 17.97 16.36 2.49
N ALA A 199 18.82 17.26 2.00
CA ALA A 199 19.24 18.45 2.71
C ALA A 199 18.06 19.38 3.00
N ASP A 200 17.18 19.60 2.01
CA ASP A 200 16.00 20.46 2.16
C ASP A 200 15.03 19.89 3.20
N THR A 201 14.74 18.60 3.11
CA THR A 201 13.83 17.93 4.04
C THR A 201 14.39 17.95 5.46
N ARG A 202 15.68 17.59 5.65
CA ARG A 202 16.32 17.64 6.96
C ARG A 202 16.28 19.05 7.56
N ALA A 203 16.60 20.08 6.78
CA ALA A 203 16.60 21.46 7.26
C ALA A 203 15.23 21.92 7.80
N ARG A 204 14.12 21.40 7.24
CA ARG A 204 12.75 21.76 7.65
C ARG A 204 12.30 21.13 8.97
N PHE A 205 12.92 20.02 9.39
CA PHE A 205 12.49 19.23 10.54
C PHE A 205 13.54 19.16 11.67
N GLN A 206 14.50 20.09 11.70
CA GLN A 206 15.46 20.24 12.80
C GLN A 206 14.89 20.93 14.05
N GLY A 207 13.73 21.61 13.94
CA GLY A 207 13.08 22.33 15.04
C GLY A 207 12.08 21.47 15.83
N PRO A 208 11.57 21.96 16.98
CA PRO A 208 10.54 21.26 17.73
C PRO A 208 9.26 21.14 16.89
N PRO A 209 8.61 19.97 16.86
CA PRO A 209 7.45 19.73 16.00
C PRO A 209 6.18 20.45 16.48
N GLY A 210 6.14 20.92 17.73
CA GLY A 210 4.91 21.42 18.36
C GLY A 210 3.84 20.34 18.42
N ASP A 211 2.57 20.75 18.29
CA ASP A 211 1.40 19.85 18.29
C ASP A 211 1.06 19.31 16.88
N PHE A 212 1.98 19.39 15.93
CA PHE A 212 1.73 19.01 14.53
C PHE A 212 2.22 17.59 14.25
N VAL A 213 1.31 16.74 13.76
CA VAL A 213 1.53 15.30 13.58
C VAL A 213 2.60 15.00 12.51
N TYR A 214 2.53 15.62 11.33
CA TYR A 214 3.53 15.39 10.27
C TYR A 214 4.96 15.81 10.69
N PRO A 215 5.19 17.03 11.23
CA PRO A 215 6.48 17.38 11.83
C PRO A 215 6.94 16.41 12.92
N ALA A 216 6.05 15.93 13.79
CA ALA A 216 6.41 14.98 14.84
C ALA A 216 6.87 13.64 14.27
N MET A 217 6.18 13.11 13.25
CA MET A 217 6.59 11.91 12.52
C MET A 217 8.00 12.08 11.91
N MET A 218 8.24 13.20 11.20
CA MET A 218 9.54 13.47 10.58
C MET A 218 10.66 13.65 11.61
N ALA A 219 10.38 14.35 12.71
CA ALA A 219 11.32 14.51 13.82
C ALA A 219 11.66 13.16 14.46
N ALA A 220 10.68 12.27 14.66
CA ALA A 220 10.92 10.92 15.16
C ALA A 220 11.82 10.10 14.22
N ALA A 221 11.58 10.19 12.90
CA ALA A 221 12.40 9.53 11.89
C ALA A 221 13.86 10.01 11.94
N LEU A 222 14.09 11.32 12.07
CA LEU A 222 15.42 11.91 12.16
C LEU A 222 16.12 11.55 13.46
N ALA A 223 15.43 11.67 14.60
CA ALA A 223 15.99 11.44 15.93
C ALA A 223 16.46 9.99 16.13
N ARG A 224 15.77 9.02 15.49
CA ARG A 224 16.10 7.60 15.58
C ARG A 224 16.94 7.09 14.41
N ASP A 225 17.32 7.96 13.48
CA ASP A 225 17.96 7.58 12.22
C ASP A 225 17.18 6.43 11.54
N ALA A 226 15.84 6.54 11.50
CA ALA A 226 14.98 5.49 10.97
C ALA A 226 15.01 5.47 9.43
N VAL A 227 15.43 6.57 8.79
CA VAL A 227 15.44 6.74 7.34
C VAL A 227 16.81 7.27 6.88
N GLY A 228 17.42 6.60 5.90
CA GLY A 228 18.73 6.98 5.36
C GLY A 228 18.72 8.27 4.54
N SER A 229 17.76 8.43 3.63
CA SER A 229 17.63 9.65 2.81
C SER A 229 16.19 10.05 2.54
N TYR A 230 15.94 11.34 2.35
CA TYR A 230 14.63 11.89 1.97
C TYR A 230 14.69 12.50 0.56
N ALA A 231 13.65 12.32 -0.26
CA ALA A 231 13.59 12.96 -1.57
C ALA A 231 12.17 13.15 -2.09
N MET A 232 11.96 14.24 -2.82
CA MET A 232 10.80 14.38 -3.69
C MET A 232 10.89 13.40 -4.87
N VAL A 233 9.77 12.78 -5.19
CA VAL A 233 9.58 12.03 -6.44
C VAL A 233 8.40 12.64 -7.20
N SER A 234 8.58 12.87 -8.50
CA SER A 234 7.60 13.51 -9.36
C SER A 234 7.92 13.29 -10.85
N THR A 235 7.16 13.92 -11.72
CA THR A 235 7.46 13.99 -13.17
C THR A 235 8.74 14.78 -13.52
N ALA A 236 9.33 15.51 -12.57
CA ALA A 236 10.65 16.16 -12.71
C ALA A 236 11.74 15.53 -11.82
N HIS A 237 11.37 14.86 -10.72
CA HIS A 237 12.32 14.29 -9.76
C HIS A 237 12.24 12.76 -9.73
N GLY A 238 13.37 12.09 -9.95
CA GLY A 238 13.46 10.63 -10.09
C GLY A 238 14.53 10.26 -11.12
N GLU A 239 14.69 8.96 -11.38
CA GLU A 239 15.59 8.47 -12.42
C GLU A 239 15.04 8.85 -13.80
N ALA A 240 15.77 9.66 -14.57
CA ALA A 240 15.40 10.04 -15.93
C ALA A 240 15.77 8.93 -16.91
N LYS A 241 14.81 8.45 -17.69
CA LYS A 241 15.09 7.53 -18.79
C LYS A 241 13.99 7.56 -19.84
N ASP A 242 14.38 7.63 -21.11
CA ASP A 242 13.48 7.58 -22.28
C ASP A 242 12.34 8.60 -22.21
N GLY A 243 12.65 9.82 -21.77
CA GLY A 243 11.68 10.93 -21.63
C GLY A 243 10.72 10.79 -20.45
N LYS A 244 10.86 9.76 -19.61
CA LYS A 244 10.01 9.47 -18.45
C LYS A 244 10.80 9.58 -17.15
N ARG A 245 10.07 9.65 -16.04
CA ARG A 245 10.61 9.54 -14.68
C ARG A 245 10.24 8.23 -14.04
N TRP A 246 11.21 7.66 -13.36
CA TRP A 246 11.10 6.39 -12.69
C TRP A 246 11.47 6.56 -11.22
N LEU A 247 10.87 5.76 -10.35
CA LEU A 247 11.31 5.67 -8.97
C LEU A 247 12.81 5.29 -8.97
N PRO A 248 13.67 5.95 -8.18
CA PRO A 248 15.12 5.72 -8.26
C PRO A 248 15.50 4.24 -8.14
N GLY A 249 16.18 3.70 -9.16
CA GLY A 249 16.57 2.30 -9.24
C GLY A 249 15.53 1.37 -9.89
N PHE A 250 14.40 1.90 -10.37
CA PHE A 250 13.29 1.16 -10.99
C PHE A 250 13.00 1.58 -12.44
N ALA A 251 13.90 2.33 -13.09
CA ALA A 251 13.80 2.49 -14.54
C ALA A 251 13.99 1.14 -15.26
N PRO A 252 13.33 0.92 -16.41
CA PRO A 252 13.39 -0.33 -17.16
C PRO A 252 14.82 -0.61 -17.62
N GLY A 253 15.18 -1.88 -17.75
CA GLY A 253 16.52 -2.29 -18.22
C GLY A 253 16.55 -3.73 -18.70
N PRO A 254 17.61 -4.15 -19.41
CA PRO A 254 17.67 -5.45 -20.08
C PRO A 254 17.40 -6.66 -19.17
N ASN A 255 17.73 -6.55 -17.89
CA ASN A 255 17.54 -7.60 -16.88
C ASN A 255 16.66 -7.15 -15.70
N LYS A 256 15.86 -6.10 -15.87
CA LYS A 256 14.89 -5.63 -14.88
C LYS A 256 13.50 -6.03 -15.34
N PRO A 257 12.91 -7.09 -14.77
CA PRO A 257 11.65 -7.61 -15.28
C PRO A 257 10.45 -6.71 -14.94
N TYR A 258 10.64 -5.73 -14.06
CA TYR A 258 9.65 -4.74 -13.66
C TYR A 258 10.22 -3.33 -13.63
N ALA A 259 9.34 -2.34 -13.72
CA ALA A 259 9.68 -0.92 -13.63
C ALA A 259 8.58 -0.15 -12.91
N ILE A 260 8.93 0.97 -12.25
CA ILE A 260 7.99 1.83 -11.53
C ILE A 260 8.10 3.25 -12.07
N GLU A 261 7.13 3.64 -12.90
CA GLU A 261 7.04 4.97 -13.51
C GLU A 261 6.35 5.94 -12.55
N ILE A 262 6.83 7.19 -12.49
CA ILE A 262 6.21 8.27 -11.71
C ILE A 262 5.34 9.10 -12.66
N LEU A 263 4.04 9.11 -12.43
CA LEU A 263 3.06 9.85 -13.23
C LEU A 263 2.63 11.17 -12.58
N GLY A 264 2.89 11.34 -11.29
CA GLY A 264 2.51 12.52 -10.52
C GLY A 264 3.32 12.61 -9.22
N PRO A 265 3.40 13.80 -8.59
CA PRO A 265 2.81 15.06 -9.03
C PRO A 265 3.42 15.61 -10.34
N TRP A 266 2.65 16.41 -11.07
CA TRP A 266 3.14 17.10 -12.24
C TRP A 266 3.83 18.40 -11.85
N VAL A 267 5.15 18.49 -12.10
CA VAL A 267 5.95 19.66 -11.76
C VAL A 267 5.92 20.62 -12.93
N GLU A 268 5.55 21.87 -12.65
CA GLU A 268 5.78 22.99 -13.54
C GLU A 268 7.08 23.68 -13.10
N SER A 269 7.85 24.25 -14.03
CA SER A 269 9.11 24.93 -13.70
C SER A 269 9.18 26.28 -14.41
N ASP A 270 9.77 27.27 -13.75
CA ASP A 270 10.13 28.55 -14.38
C ASP A 270 11.50 29.03 -13.89
N ALA A 271 11.86 30.28 -14.22
CA ALA A 271 13.13 30.89 -13.80
C ALA A 271 13.35 30.90 -12.28
N ASN A 272 12.30 30.75 -11.46
CA ASN A 272 12.40 30.70 -10.00
C ASN A 272 12.34 29.27 -9.45
N GLY A 273 12.50 28.26 -10.31
CA GLY A 273 12.53 26.84 -9.96
C GLY A 273 11.19 26.14 -10.07
N ASP A 274 11.15 24.95 -9.46
CA ASP A 274 10.03 24.02 -9.52
C ASP A 274 8.86 24.48 -8.66
N LYS A 275 7.65 24.22 -9.15
CA LYS A 275 6.41 24.64 -8.52
C LYS A 275 5.29 23.64 -8.77
N LEU A 276 4.39 23.54 -7.80
CA LEU A 276 3.16 22.76 -7.90
C LEU A 276 1.95 23.69 -7.94
N ARG A 277 1.02 23.44 -8.85
CA ARG A 277 -0.20 24.23 -9.03
C ARG A 277 -1.14 24.12 -7.83
N VAL A 278 -1.76 25.22 -7.41
CA VAL A 278 -2.90 25.15 -6.49
C VAL A 278 -4.13 24.71 -7.29
N LEU A 279 -4.60 23.49 -7.04
CA LEU A 279 -5.68 22.84 -7.79
C LEU A 279 -7.08 23.18 -7.26
N GLY A 280 -7.16 23.72 -6.04
CA GLY A 280 -8.43 24.11 -5.42
C GLY A 280 -8.24 24.55 -3.98
N SER A 281 -9.08 24.01 -3.08
CA SER A 281 -8.90 24.18 -1.63
C SER A 281 -7.60 23.54 -1.14
N TYR A 282 -7.32 23.71 0.16
CA TYR A 282 -6.20 23.06 0.83
C TYR A 282 -6.18 21.54 0.61
N GLY A 283 -7.26 20.85 0.99
CA GLY A 283 -7.39 19.39 0.82
C GLY A 283 -7.33 18.97 -0.64
N VAL A 284 -8.06 19.66 -1.54
CA VAL A 284 -8.03 19.37 -2.97
C VAL A 284 -6.61 19.47 -3.55
N THR A 285 -5.84 20.49 -3.13
CA THR A 285 -4.46 20.66 -3.62
C THR A 285 -3.51 19.64 -3.00
N LYS A 286 -3.64 19.38 -1.70
CA LYS A 286 -2.82 18.43 -0.95
C LYS A 286 -2.94 17.02 -1.54
N ASN A 287 -4.17 16.55 -1.70
CA ASN A 287 -4.50 15.23 -2.21
C ASN A 287 -4.21 15.14 -3.72
N GLY A 288 -4.48 16.22 -4.45
CA GLY A 288 -4.26 16.29 -5.90
C GLY A 288 -2.79 16.22 -6.34
N HIS A 289 -1.84 16.42 -5.43
CA HIS A 289 -0.41 16.25 -5.68
C HIS A 289 0.15 14.95 -5.08
N SER A 290 -0.70 13.95 -4.87
CA SER A 290 -0.26 12.60 -4.53
C SER A 290 0.84 12.11 -5.48
N VAL A 291 1.82 11.38 -4.94
CA VAL A 291 2.75 10.59 -5.75
C VAL A 291 1.95 9.49 -6.47
N ILE A 292 1.93 9.53 -7.80
CA ILE A 292 1.21 8.56 -8.63
C ILE A 292 2.22 7.63 -9.26
N LEU A 293 2.08 6.33 -8.99
CA LEU A 293 3.02 5.32 -9.47
C LEU A 293 2.33 4.35 -10.41
N ARG A 294 3.03 3.96 -11.47
CA ARG A 294 2.62 2.87 -12.36
C ARG A 294 3.70 1.79 -12.39
N LEU A 295 3.42 0.66 -11.76
CA LEU A 295 4.26 -0.52 -11.80
C LEU A 295 3.93 -1.33 -13.04
N SER A 296 4.95 -1.76 -13.80
CA SER A 296 4.81 -2.77 -14.85
C SER A 296 5.68 -3.98 -14.53
N PHE A 297 5.17 -5.19 -14.76
CA PHE A 297 5.93 -6.44 -14.69
C PHE A 297 5.40 -7.41 -15.75
N GLY A 298 6.22 -7.71 -16.75
CA GLY A 298 5.85 -8.60 -17.85
C GLY A 298 4.62 -8.07 -18.58
N GLN A 299 3.54 -8.86 -18.55
CA GLN A 299 2.28 -8.55 -19.23
C GLN A 299 1.27 -7.75 -18.39
N PHE A 300 1.62 -7.42 -17.14
CA PHE A 300 0.69 -6.75 -16.22
C PHE A 300 1.21 -5.40 -15.74
N SER A 301 0.30 -4.49 -15.43
CA SER A 301 0.61 -3.26 -14.72
C SER A 301 -0.41 -2.88 -13.64
N VAL A 302 0.07 -2.16 -12.63
CA VAL A 302 -0.70 -1.69 -11.48
C VAL A 302 -0.54 -0.19 -11.35
N LEU A 303 -1.66 0.54 -11.24
CA LEU A 303 -1.69 1.97 -10.93
C LEU A 303 -1.95 2.17 -9.43
N PHE A 304 -1.12 3.00 -8.80
CA PHE A 304 -1.35 3.53 -7.45
C PHE A 304 -1.88 4.96 -7.58
N GLY A 305 -3.19 5.13 -7.43
CA GLY A 305 -3.90 6.37 -7.73
C GLY A 305 -3.78 7.48 -6.67
N GLY A 306 -3.22 7.20 -5.49
CA GLY A 306 -3.20 8.13 -4.36
C GLY A 306 -4.59 8.73 -4.11
N ASP A 307 -4.65 10.02 -3.80
CA ASP A 307 -5.91 10.74 -3.59
C ASP A 307 -6.21 11.76 -4.68
N LEU A 308 -5.97 11.36 -5.93
CA LEU A 308 -6.39 12.19 -7.06
C LEU A 308 -7.90 12.48 -6.97
N ASN A 309 -8.21 13.77 -7.09
CA ASN A 309 -9.55 14.32 -7.17
C ASN A 309 -9.80 14.88 -8.58
N THR A 310 -11.05 15.26 -8.88
CA THR A 310 -11.43 15.72 -10.23
C THR A 310 -10.50 16.82 -10.80
N PRO A 311 -10.13 17.90 -10.07
CA PRO A 311 -9.16 18.88 -10.56
C PRO A 311 -7.79 18.29 -10.90
N ALA A 312 -7.27 17.40 -10.06
CA ALA A 312 -5.98 16.76 -10.26
C ALA A 312 -5.97 15.79 -11.44
N GLU A 313 -7.01 14.95 -11.56
CA GLU A 313 -7.16 14.03 -12.69
C GLU A 313 -7.26 14.80 -14.01
N LYS A 314 -8.08 15.85 -14.06
CA LYS A 314 -8.19 16.72 -15.24
C LYS A 314 -6.84 17.32 -15.62
N PHE A 315 -6.09 17.77 -14.62
CA PHE A 315 -4.76 18.34 -14.85
C PHE A 315 -3.80 17.28 -15.40
N LEU A 316 -3.63 16.15 -14.71
CA LEU A 316 -2.71 15.09 -15.13
C LEU A 316 -3.06 14.50 -16.50
N LEU A 317 -4.35 14.27 -16.78
CA LEU A 317 -4.77 13.76 -18.09
C LEU A 317 -4.42 14.73 -19.22
N LYS A 318 -4.60 16.04 -19.04
CA LYS A 318 -4.19 17.05 -20.03
C LYS A 318 -2.68 17.05 -20.24
N GLN A 319 -1.91 17.04 -19.15
CA GLN A 319 -0.45 17.07 -19.22
C GLN A 319 0.12 15.84 -19.93
N HIS A 320 -0.35 14.65 -19.56
CA HIS A 320 0.15 13.39 -20.14
C HIS A 320 -0.40 13.10 -21.54
N SER A 321 -1.57 13.64 -21.90
CA SER A 321 -2.07 13.53 -23.28
C SER A 321 -1.51 14.58 -24.23
N GLY A 322 -0.96 15.68 -23.70
CA GLY A 322 -0.59 16.85 -24.51
C GLY A 322 -1.80 17.59 -25.12
N ILE A 323 -3.02 17.33 -24.63
CA ILE A 323 -4.26 17.96 -25.11
C ILE A 323 -4.76 18.94 -24.03
N ASP A 324 -4.55 20.23 -24.26
CA ASP A 324 -4.88 21.28 -23.26
C ASP A 324 -6.39 21.48 -23.06
N LYS A 325 -7.19 21.24 -24.10
CA LYS A 325 -8.63 21.43 -24.06
C LYS A 325 -9.31 20.19 -23.47
N TRP A 326 -10.11 20.38 -22.42
CA TRP A 326 -10.95 19.29 -21.90
C TRP A 326 -12.02 18.92 -22.93
N PRO A 327 -12.27 17.62 -23.20
CA PRO A 327 -13.22 17.22 -24.23
C PRO A 327 -14.65 17.64 -23.89
N THR A 328 -15.38 18.14 -24.90
CA THR A 328 -16.77 18.61 -24.78
C THR A 328 -17.76 17.80 -25.61
N THR A 329 -17.25 16.96 -26.53
CA THR A 329 -18.04 16.03 -27.34
C THR A 329 -17.55 14.60 -27.14
N ILE A 330 -18.38 13.61 -27.51
CA ILE A 330 -18.02 12.20 -27.42
C ILE A 330 -16.77 11.90 -28.29
N VAL A 331 -16.70 12.47 -29.49
CA VAL A 331 -15.56 12.27 -30.40
C VAL A 331 -14.28 12.86 -29.82
N GLU A 332 -14.32 14.09 -29.30
CA GLU A 332 -13.16 14.68 -28.60
C GLU A 332 -12.75 13.84 -27.39
N ARG A 333 -13.73 13.32 -26.64
CA ARG A 333 -13.51 12.48 -25.46
C ARG A 333 -12.81 11.18 -25.80
N ASP A 334 -13.20 10.51 -26.88
CA ASP A 334 -12.59 9.24 -27.29
C ASP A 334 -11.14 9.43 -27.72
N VAL A 335 -10.82 10.51 -28.46
CA VAL A 335 -9.45 10.87 -28.82
C VAL A 335 -8.63 11.20 -27.57
N PHE A 336 -9.18 12.02 -26.67
CA PHE A 336 -8.51 12.41 -25.42
C PHE A 336 -8.19 11.20 -24.53
N ILE A 337 -9.14 10.28 -24.36
CA ILE A 337 -8.95 9.04 -23.60
C ILE A 337 -7.93 8.14 -24.29
N ALA A 338 -7.97 8.01 -25.62
CA ALA A 338 -7.03 7.17 -26.36
C ALA A 338 -5.58 7.64 -26.16
N GLU A 339 -5.35 8.95 -26.18
CA GLU A 339 -4.02 9.51 -25.95
C GLU A 339 -3.57 9.34 -24.50
N ALA A 340 -4.41 9.71 -23.53
CA ALA A 340 -4.10 9.54 -22.11
C ALA A 340 -3.84 8.05 -21.74
N ARG A 341 -4.52 7.12 -22.40
CA ARG A 341 -4.36 5.67 -22.20
C ARG A 341 -2.94 5.18 -22.53
N ASN A 342 -2.20 5.86 -23.42
CA ASN A 342 -0.79 5.52 -23.71
C ASN A 342 0.09 5.56 -22.44
N THR A 343 -0.29 6.38 -21.47
CA THR A 343 0.41 6.53 -20.19
C THR A 343 -0.28 5.77 -19.06
N PHE A 344 -1.60 5.92 -18.91
CA PHE A 344 -2.30 5.49 -17.71
C PHE A 344 -2.77 4.03 -17.71
N ARG A 345 -2.84 3.38 -18.88
CA ARG A 345 -3.43 2.03 -18.99
C ARG A 345 -2.82 1.07 -17.98
N SER A 346 -3.67 0.51 -17.12
CA SER A 346 -3.25 -0.42 -16.08
C SER A 346 -4.23 -1.55 -15.89
N ASP A 347 -3.73 -2.74 -15.56
CA ASP A 347 -4.58 -3.93 -15.42
C ASP A 347 -5.28 -3.98 -14.07
N VAL A 348 -4.59 -3.52 -13.03
CA VAL A 348 -5.14 -3.31 -11.69
C VAL A 348 -4.98 -1.85 -11.30
N MET A 349 -5.98 -1.29 -10.62
CA MET A 349 -5.93 0.06 -10.09
C MET A 349 -6.23 0.05 -8.60
N LYS A 350 -5.32 0.59 -7.78
CA LYS A 350 -5.70 1.12 -6.47
C LYS A 350 -6.49 2.40 -6.72
N VAL A 351 -7.78 2.33 -6.41
CA VAL A 351 -8.75 3.41 -6.60
C VAL A 351 -8.36 4.61 -5.76
N CYS A 352 -8.58 5.80 -6.32
CA CYS A 352 -8.22 7.06 -5.70
C CYS A 352 -9.01 7.33 -4.41
N HIS A 353 -8.38 7.99 -3.44
CA HIS A 353 -9.05 8.64 -2.32
C HIS A 353 -10.00 7.72 -1.56
N HIS A 354 -9.48 6.54 -1.22
CA HIS A 354 -10.17 5.47 -0.49
C HIS A 354 -11.49 4.96 -1.11
N GLY A 355 -11.81 5.35 -2.34
CA GLY A 355 -13.12 5.09 -2.95
C GLY A 355 -14.11 6.26 -2.83
N ALA A 356 -13.62 7.50 -2.77
CA ALA A 356 -14.43 8.70 -2.92
C ALA A 356 -15.06 8.81 -4.31
N ALA A 357 -16.22 9.47 -4.39
CA ALA A 357 -16.93 9.69 -5.65
C ALA A 357 -16.23 10.68 -6.60
N ASP A 358 -15.26 11.45 -6.10
CA ASP A 358 -14.59 12.55 -6.81
C ASP A 358 -13.51 12.08 -7.78
N VAL A 359 -13.93 11.21 -8.69
CA VAL A 359 -13.15 10.64 -9.80
C VAL A 359 -13.85 11.03 -11.10
N THR A 360 -13.15 11.13 -12.22
CA THR A 360 -13.69 11.44 -13.56
C THR A 360 -13.84 10.17 -14.40
N ASP A 361 -14.86 10.14 -15.26
CA ASP A 361 -15.08 9.01 -16.16
C ASP A 361 -13.95 8.89 -17.18
N GLU A 362 -13.36 10.01 -17.59
CA GLU A 362 -12.20 10.08 -18.47
C GLU A 362 -10.99 9.40 -17.83
N PHE A 363 -10.72 9.65 -16.55
CA PHE A 363 -9.61 9.01 -15.85
C PHE A 363 -9.80 7.50 -15.76
N LEU A 364 -10.96 7.04 -15.27
CA LEU A 364 -11.27 5.60 -15.23
C LEU A 364 -11.19 4.94 -16.61
N SER A 365 -11.65 5.63 -17.65
CA SER A 365 -11.59 5.13 -19.04
C SER A 365 -10.17 5.12 -19.61
N ALA A 366 -9.30 6.05 -19.20
CA ALA A 366 -7.89 6.09 -19.60
C ALA A 366 -7.07 4.98 -18.91
N VAL A 367 -7.28 4.76 -17.61
CA VAL A 367 -6.64 3.66 -16.88
C VAL A 367 -7.17 2.30 -17.35
N HIS A 368 -8.49 2.19 -17.56
CA HIS A 368 -9.20 1.00 -18.03
C HIS A 368 -8.84 -0.33 -17.29
N PRO A 369 -9.00 -0.40 -15.95
CA PRO A 369 -8.60 -1.55 -15.14
C PRO A 369 -9.55 -2.74 -15.25
N ALA A 370 -9.04 -3.96 -15.15
CA ALA A 370 -9.86 -5.17 -15.02
C ALA A 370 -10.13 -5.56 -13.56
N ALA A 371 -9.28 -5.10 -12.64
CA ALA A 371 -9.51 -5.23 -11.21
C ALA A 371 -9.24 -3.90 -10.50
N PHE A 372 -10.02 -3.65 -9.46
CA PHE A 372 -9.93 -2.47 -8.62
C PHE A 372 -9.66 -2.91 -7.19
N VAL A 373 -8.70 -2.25 -6.56
CA VAL A 373 -8.47 -2.36 -5.12
C VAL A 373 -8.92 -1.05 -4.47
N ILE A 374 -9.72 -1.14 -3.43
CA ILE A 374 -10.26 -0.04 -2.66
C ILE A 374 -9.73 -0.23 -1.23
N SER A 375 -8.81 0.63 -0.80
CA SER A 375 -8.42 0.69 0.61
C SER A 375 -9.37 1.66 1.27
N SER A 376 -10.28 1.13 2.09
CA SER A 376 -11.26 1.86 2.88
C SER A 376 -11.35 1.20 4.25
N GLY A 377 -11.94 1.91 5.21
CA GLY A 377 -12.24 1.40 6.54
C GLY A 377 -13.29 2.27 7.23
N ASP A 378 -13.68 1.90 8.45
CA ASP A 378 -14.67 2.66 9.21
C ASP A 378 -14.15 4.03 9.63
N GLU A 379 -14.89 5.08 9.27
CA GLU A 379 -14.79 6.39 9.90
C GLU A 379 -16.19 7.02 9.98
N GLU A 380 -16.60 7.40 11.20
CA GLU A 380 -17.86 8.10 11.48
C GLU A 380 -17.83 9.53 10.92
N GLY A 381 -17.93 9.67 9.59
CA GLY A 381 -17.89 10.97 8.90
C GLY A 381 -17.65 10.87 7.40
N HIS A 382 -16.98 9.80 6.96
CA HIS A 382 -16.59 9.59 5.57
C HIS A 382 -16.97 8.18 5.13
N VAL A 383 -18.12 8.03 4.49
CA VAL A 383 -18.61 6.74 3.98
C VAL A 383 -17.88 6.43 2.67
N HIS A 384 -16.85 5.60 2.71
CA HIS A 384 -16.15 5.05 1.54
C HIS A 384 -16.16 3.51 1.59
N PRO A 385 -16.20 2.80 0.44
CA PRO A 385 -16.37 3.34 -0.91
C PRO A 385 -17.77 3.88 -1.14
N ARG A 386 -17.88 4.92 -1.99
CA ARG A 386 -19.19 5.48 -2.37
C ARG A 386 -19.95 4.56 -3.33
N PRO A 387 -21.27 4.39 -3.16
CA PRO A 387 -22.06 3.49 -4.02
C PRO A 387 -22.10 3.93 -5.48
N ASP A 388 -22.11 5.24 -5.75
CA ASP A 388 -22.06 5.79 -7.11
C ASP A 388 -20.69 5.53 -7.77
N LEU A 389 -19.59 5.59 -7.01
CA LEU A 389 -18.28 5.16 -7.50
C LEU A 389 -18.31 3.68 -7.86
N LEU A 390 -18.81 2.80 -6.99
CA LEU A 390 -18.86 1.35 -7.26
C LEU A 390 -19.58 1.05 -8.59
N GLY A 391 -20.69 1.74 -8.86
CA GLY A 391 -21.41 1.63 -10.14
C GLY A 391 -20.56 2.07 -11.33
N ARG A 392 -19.78 3.16 -11.18
CA ARG A 392 -18.86 3.65 -12.22
C ARG A 392 -17.69 2.71 -12.45
N LEU A 393 -17.10 2.13 -11.40
CA LEU A 393 -16.03 1.13 -11.53
C LEU A 393 -16.51 -0.10 -12.30
N GLY A 394 -17.71 -0.60 -11.98
CA GLY A 394 -18.31 -1.72 -12.71
C GLY A 394 -18.61 -1.40 -14.18
N ARG A 395 -19.03 -0.16 -14.49
CA ARG A 395 -19.35 0.28 -15.85
C ARG A 395 -18.12 0.58 -16.72
N LEU A 396 -17.09 1.18 -16.13
CA LEU A 396 -15.92 1.71 -16.86
C LEU A 396 -14.69 0.81 -16.74
N GLY A 397 -14.74 -0.21 -15.90
CA GLY A 397 -13.74 -1.27 -15.85
C GLY A 397 -13.74 -2.11 -17.12
N ARG A 398 -12.59 -2.73 -17.39
CA ARG A 398 -12.34 -3.59 -18.53
C ARG A 398 -12.93 -4.97 -18.30
N GLY A 399 -13.73 -5.43 -19.27
CA GLY A 399 -14.37 -6.75 -19.25
C GLY A 399 -15.83 -6.70 -18.77
N PHE A 400 -16.52 -7.84 -18.86
CA PHE A 400 -17.94 -7.93 -18.50
C PHE A 400 -18.19 -7.87 -16.98
N SER A 401 -17.20 -8.24 -16.19
CA SER A 401 -17.29 -8.26 -14.72
C SER A 401 -15.93 -7.87 -14.12
N PRO A 402 -15.62 -6.56 -14.05
CA PRO A 402 -14.44 -6.09 -13.35
C PRO A 402 -14.48 -6.50 -11.87
N VAL A 403 -13.34 -6.92 -11.32
CA VAL A 403 -13.27 -7.35 -9.92
C VAL A 403 -13.14 -6.13 -9.02
N LEU A 404 -13.98 -6.04 -7.98
CA LEU A 404 -13.88 -5.02 -6.94
C LEU A 404 -13.42 -5.68 -5.64
N LEU A 405 -12.26 -5.27 -5.13
CA LEU A 405 -11.67 -5.77 -3.90
C LEU A 405 -11.59 -4.59 -2.92
N SER A 406 -12.27 -4.66 -1.78
CA SER A 406 -12.20 -3.63 -0.74
C SER A 406 -11.63 -4.22 0.53
N THR A 407 -10.65 -3.54 1.14
CA THR A 407 -10.09 -3.95 2.44
C THR A 407 -11.18 -4.03 3.49
N GLU A 408 -12.11 -3.07 3.46
CA GLU A 408 -13.25 -3.01 4.36
C GLU A 408 -14.29 -4.10 4.10
N LEU A 409 -14.65 -4.39 2.84
CA LEU A 409 -15.60 -5.47 2.56
C LEU A 409 -15.03 -6.86 2.86
N GLN A 410 -13.70 -6.97 2.98
CA GLN A 410 -12.99 -8.22 3.23
C GLN A 410 -12.50 -8.35 4.66
N ARG A 411 -12.67 -7.32 5.49
CA ARG A 411 -12.44 -7.44 6.93
C ARG A 411 -13.52 -8.35 7.50
N SER A 412 -13.11 -9.34 8.27
CA SER A 412 -14.05 -10.14 9.05
C SER A 412 -14.14 -9.54 10.45
N THR A 413 -15.24 -8.84 10.73
CA THR A 413 -15.53 -8.45 12.10
C THR A 413 -16.10 -9.67 12.82
N ARG A 414 -15.53 -9.99 13.98
CA ARG A 414 -16.38 -10.52 15.04
C ARG A 414 -16.74 -9.33 15.90
N GLU A 415 -18.02 -8.98 15.97
CA GLU A 415 -18.54 -8.30 17.16
C GLU A 415 -18.37 -9.27 18.34
N ARG A 416 -17.18 -9.28 18.93
CA ARG A 416 -16.95 -9.86 20.24
C ARG A 416 -16.71 -8.70 21.16
N GLU A 417 -17.70 -8.37 21.97
CA GLU A 417 -17.42 -7.73 23.24
C GLU A 417 -16.50 -8.68 24.02
N ASP A 418 -15.25 -8.28 24.30
CA ASP A 418 -14.41 -9.04 25.22
C ASP A 418 -14.90 -8.81 26.65
N VAL A 419 -16.03 -9.44 26.98
CA VAL A 419 -16.69 -9.36 28.29
C VAL A 419 -15.72 -9.74 29.41
N LYS A 420 -14.71 -10.58 29.13
CA LYS A 420 -13.68 -10.95 30.12
C LYS A 420 -12.67 -9.83 30.33
N ALA A 421 -12.18 -9.20 29.27
CA ALA A 421 -11.33 -8.02 29.39
C ALA A 421 -12.10 -6.87 30.06
N ALA A 422 -13.35 -6.61 29.67
CA ALA A 422 -14.21 -5.61 30.31
C ALA A 422 -14.44 -5.90 31.80
N ALA A 423 -14.70 -7.17 32.17
CA ALA A 423 -14.84 -7.57 33.58
C ALA A 423 -13.53 -7.41 34.35
N ARG A 424 -12.39 -7.70 33.71
CA ARG A 424 -11.05 -7.56 34.32
C ARG A 424 -10.67 -6.10 34.53
N ILE A 425 -11.01 -5.19 33.61
CA ILE A 425 -10.86 -3.74 33.82
C ILE A 425 -11.73 -3.29 34.98
N LYS A 426 -13.01 -3.69 35.02
CA LYS A 426 -13.92 -3.33 36.13
C LYS A 426 -13.35 -3.79 37.48
N ALA A 427 -12.77 -4.98 37.55
CA ALA A 427 -12.11 -5.48 38.75
C ALA A 427 -10.86 -4.65 39.12
N LEU A 428 -9.98 -4.35 38.15
CA LEU A 428 -8.79 -3.51 38.38
C LEU A 428 -9.15 -2.10 38.84
N ILE A 429 -10.20 -1.49 38.26
CA ILE A 429 -10.72 -0.19 38.71
C ILE A 429 -11.20 -0.28 40.16
N ALA A 430 -11.99 -1.31 40.51
CA ALA A 430 -12.47 -1.49 41.89
C ALA A 430 -11.31 -1.65 42.89
N GLU A 431 -10.28 -2.43 42.54
CA GLU A 431 -9.07 -2.58 43.34
C GLU A 431 -8.27 -1.27 43.45
N HIS A 432 -8.17 -0.51 42.37
CA HIS A 432 -7.46 0.77 42.36
C HIS A 432 -8.19 1.83 43.21
N VAL A 433 -9.52 1.87 43.15
CA VAL A 433 -10.33 2.76 44.01
C VAL A 433 -10.16 2.41 45.49
N ALA A 434 -10.08 1.11 45.82
CA ALA A 434 -9.85 0.67 47.20
C ALA A 434 -8.41 0.94 47.68
N ALA A 435 -7.42 0.82 46.80
CA ALA A 435 -6.01 1.05 47.09
C ALA A 435 -5.26 1.57 45.84
N PRO A 436 -5.11 2.89 45.69
CA PRO A 436 -4.47 3.47 44.50
C PRO A 436 -3.00 3.11 44.41
N THR A 437 -2.56 2.63 43.23
CA THR A 437 -1.12 2.44 42.94
C THR A 437 -0.81 2.81 41.48
N PRO A 438 0.38 3.37 41.19
CA PRO A 438 0.79 3.70 39.82
C PRO A 438 0.76 2.50 38.88
N ALA A 439 1.18 1.32 39.34
CA ALA A 439 1.18 0.10 38.54
C ALA A 439 -0.23 -0.35 38.14
N ARG A 440 -1.24 -0.20 39.03
CA ARG A 440 -2.63 -0.49 38.68
C ARG A 440 -3.21 0.54 37.73
N GLN A 441 -2.86 1.82 37.88
CA GLN A 441 -3.28 2.87 36.95
C GLN A 441 -2.79 2.55 35.54
N GLN A 442 -1.50 2.26 35.40
CA GLN A 442 -0.90 1.88 34.12
C GLN A 442 -1.58 0.63 33.52
N ALA A 443 -1.85 -0.41 34.31
CA ALA A 443 -2.52 -1.61 33.82
C ALA A 443 -3.99 -1.36 33.40
N ILE A 444 -4.68 -0.43 34.06
CA ILE A 444 -6.02 0.02 33.66
C ILE A 444 -5.93 0.76 32.32
N ASP A 445 -5.01 1.71 32.20
CA ASP A 445 -4.81 2.50 30.98
C ASP A 445 -4.47 1.57 29.79
N GLU A 446 -3.52 0.64 29.95
CA GLU A 446 -3.15 -0.35 28.93
C GLU A 446 -4.34 -1.25 28.51
N MET A 447 -5.21 -1.64 29.44
CA MET A 447 -6.37 -2.45 29.11
C MET A 447 -7.51 -1.63 28.48
N ILE A 448 -7.70 -0.37 28.88
CA ILE A 448 -8.63 0.54 28.23
C ILE A 448 -8.18 0.76 26.79
N ASP A 449 -6.89 1.03 26.58
CA ASP A 449 -6.28 1.15 25.26
C ASP A 449 -6.46 -0.13 24.44
N HIS A 450 -6.36 -1.30 25.06
CA HIS A 450 -6.60 -2.58 24.38
C HIS A 450 -8.07 -2.76 23.97
N LEU A 451 -9.04 -2.43 24.83
CA LEU A 451 -10.47 -2.50 24.51
C LEU A 451 -10.92 -1.44 23.50
N ALA A 452 -10.23 -0.31 23.43
CA ALA A 452 -10.47 0.74 22.47
C ALA A 452 -10.01 0.36 21.05
N ARG A 453 -9.26 -0.74 20.89
CA ARG A 453 -8.85 -1.26 19.58
C ARG A 453 -10.05 -1.94 18.90
N PRO A 454 -10.22 -1.77 17.57
CA PRO A 454 -11.20 -2.53 16.81
C PRO A 454 -11.04 -4.05 17.00
N ASN A 455 -12.13 -4.76 17.30
CA ASN A 455 -12.16 -6.22 17.49
C ASN A 455 -12.17 -7.01 16.16
N VAL A 456 -11.26 -6.67 15.25
CA VAL A 456 -11.15 -7.34 13.94
C VAL A 456 -10.31 -8.62 14.12
N GLU A 457 -10.89 -9.80 13.86
CA GLU A 457 -10.15 -11.09 13.96
C GLU A 457 -9.26 -11.36 12.71
N VAL A 458 -9.56 -10.67 11.61
CA VAL A 458 -8.81 -10.74 10.36
C VAL A 458 -8.65 -9.34 9.80
N ASP A 459 -7.48 -8.73 9.96
CA ASP A 459 -7.13 -7.50 9.25
C ASP A 459 -7.36 -7.74 7.75
N GLY A 460 -8.23 -6.93 7.14
CA GLY A 460 -8.52 -7.02 5.72
C GLY A 460 -7.24 -6.86 4.93
N ALA A 461 -6.81 -7.89 4.21
CA ALA A 461 -5.58 -7.81 3.43
C ALA A 461 -5.80 -8.41 2.04
N ILE A 462 -5.60 -7.58 1.02
CA ILE A 462 -5.68 -7.97 -0.38
C ILE A 462 -4.27 -8.22 -0.88
N TYR A 463 -4.00 -9.46 -1.26
CA TYR A 463 -2.75 -9.89 -1.84
C TYR A 463 -2.88 -9.91 -3.35
N LEU A 464 -2.18 -9.03 -4.05
CA LEU A 464 -1.96 -9.13 -5.49
C LEU A 464 -0.58 -9.74 -5.71
N LYS A 465 -0.51 -10.86 -6.45
CA LYS A 465 0.76 -11.52 -6.75
C LYS A 465 0.91 -11.78 -8.25
N THR A 466 2.11 -11.60 -8.77
CA THR A 466 2.40 -11.84 -10.19
C THR A 466 3.86 -12.23 -10.45
N ASP A 467 4.09 -13.05 -11.46
CA ASP A 467 5.42 -13.34 -12.03
C ASP A 467 5.63 -12.70 -13.41
N GLY A 468 4.74 -11.77 -13.78
CA GLY A 468 4.72 -11.11 -15.09
C GLY A 468 4.00 -11.90 -16.19
N THR A 469 3.55 -13.13 -15.92
CA THR A 469 2.77 -13.95 -16.87
C THR A 469 1.47 -14.50 -16.26
N ARG A 470 1.47 -14.74 -14.95
CA ARG A 470 0.31 -15.12 -14.14
C ARG A 470 0.04 -14.03 -13.12
N LEU A 471 -1.23 -13.76 -12.83
CA LEU A 471 -1.65 -12.82 -11.80
C LEU A 471 -2.77 -13.43 -10.97
N ILE A 472 -2.69 -13.25 -9.66
CA ILE A 472 -3.80 -13.53 -8.74
C ILE A 472 -4.08 -12.33 -7.85
N THR A 473 -5.31 -12.25 -7.37
CA THR A 473 -5.67 -11.45 -6.21
C THR A 473 -6.32 -12.35 -5.17
N ALA A 474 -5.91 -12.28 -3.92
CA ALA A 474 -6.37 -13.17 -2.86
C ALA A 474 -6.67 -12.39 -1.58
N PHE A 475 -7.59 -12.91 -0.78
CA PHE A 475 -7.90 -12.42 0.56
C PHE A 475 -8.32 -13.58 1.45
N ARG A 476 -8.31 -13.37 2.76
CA ARG A 476 -8.64 -14.43 3.73
C ARG A 476 -10.15 -14.63 3.78
N ASN A 477 -10.57 -15.89 3.84
CA ASN A 477 -11.96 -16.23 4.15
C ASN A 477 -12.29 -15.88 5.60
N GLU A 478 -13.56 -15.56 5.85
CA GLU A 478 -14.11 -15.34 7.20
C GLU A 478 -14.12 -16.63 8.04
N VAL A 479 -14.05 -17.80 7.38
CA VAL A 479 -14.04 -19.09 8.07
C VAL A 479 -12.74 -19.23 8.88
N ASN A 480 -12.86 -19.51 10.17
CA ASN A 480 -11.72 -19.80 11.05
C ASN A 480 -11.16 -21.23 10.79
N SER A 481 -10.82 -21.51 9.54
CA SER A 481 -10.26 -22.78 9.07
C SER A 481 -8.85 -22.56 8.58
N GLN A 482 -7.92 -23.40 9.06
CA GLN A 482 -6.58 -23.44 8.50
C GLN A 482 -6.55 -24.08 7.10
N LYS A 483 -7.61 -24.79 6.71
CA LYS A 483 -7.72 -25.54 5.45
C LYS A 483 -8.54 -24.82 4.38
N GLU A 484 -9.37 -23.85 4.77
CA GLU A 484 -10.20 -23.04 3.86
C GLU A 484 -9.93 -21.57 4.16
N LYS A 485 -8.66 -21.21 4.09
CA LYS A 485 -8.13 -19.94 4.56
C LYS A 485 -8.24 -18.83 3.51
N TRP A 486 -8.21 -19.17 2.22
CA TRP A 486 -8.05 -18.19 1.14
C TRP A 486 -9.16 -18.29 0.08
N PHE A 487 -9.72 -17.14 -0.27
CA PHE A 487 -10.42 -16.90 -1.53
C PHE A 487 -9.46 -16.22 -2.49
N TYR A 488 -9.47 -16.59 -3.78
CA TYR A 488 -8.67 -15.89 -4.77
C TYR A 488 -9.26 -15.91 -6.17
N PHE A 489 -8.95 -14.84 -6.92
CA PHE A 489 -9.17 -14.77 -8.35
C PHE A 489 -7.85 -15.07 -9.05
N ARG A 490 -7.90 -15.92 -10.08
CA ARG A 490 -6.82 -16.09 -11.04
C ARG A 490 -7.16 -15.33 -12.31
N TYR A 491 -6.20 -14.63 -12.89
CA TYR A 491 -6.43 -13.84 -14.08
C TYR A 491 -5.69 -14.43 -15.28
N THR A 492 -6.38 -14.47 -16.41
CA THR A 492 -5.82 -14.91 -17.70
C THR A 492 -5.96 -13.79 -18.73
N LEU A 493 -4.98 -13.68 -19.62
CA LEU A 493 -5.06 -12.77 -20.77
C LEU A 493 -5.76 -13.49 -21.93
N GLU A 494 -6.95 -13.04 -22.28
CA GLU A 494 -7.71 -13.51 -23.44
C GLU A 494 -7.83 -12.35 -24.44
N ASN A 495 -7.20 -12.47 -25.61
CA ASN A 495 -7.13 -11.39 -26.62
C ASN A 495 -6.62 -10.04 -26.07
N GLY A 496 -5.69 -10.08 -25.12
CA GLY A 496 -5.14 -8.87 -24.46
C GLY A 496 -6.07 -8.24 -23.41
N LEU A 497 -7.18 -8.89 -23.09
CA LEU A 497 -8.06 -8.53 -21.98
C LEU A 497 -7.77 -9.42 -20.78
N LEU A 498 -7.65 -8.81 -19.61
CA LEU A 498 -7.50 -9.56 -18.35
C LEU A 498 -8.89 -10.06 -17.92
N ILE A 499 -9.06 -11.37 -17.85
CA ILE A 499 -10.32 -12.02 -17.46
C ILE A 499 -10.12 -12.68 -16.09
N PRO A 500 -10.92 -12.30 -15.07
CA PRO A 500 -10.89 -12.99 -13.79
C PRO A 500 -11.61 -14.33 -13.91
N ARG A 501 -11.00 -15.37 -13.33
CA ARG A 501 -11.62 -16.65 -13.04
C ARG A 501 -11.62 -16.80 -11.53
N SER A 502 -12.81 -16.92 -10.94
CA SER A 502 -12.92 -17.23 -9.53
C SER A 502 -12.41 -18.65 -9.31
N VAL A 503 -11.46 -18.79 -8.39
CA VAL A 503 -10.84 -20.08 -8.08
C VAL A 503 -10.91 -20.29 -6.58
N GLY A 504 -11.91 -21.08 -6.17
CA GLY A 504 -12.11 -21.46 -4.78
C GLY A 504 -13.22 -20.65 -4.10
N GLY A 505 -14.21 -21.39 -3.63
CA GLY A 505 -15.29 -21.04 -2.69
C GLY A 505 -15.72 -22.33 -2.03
#